data_AF-A0A7C4KIT9-F1
#
_entry.id   AF-A0A7C4KIT9-F1
#
_cell.length_a   1.000
_cell.length_b   1.000
_cell.length_c   1.000
_cell.angle_alpha   90.00
_cell.angle_beta   90.00
_cell.angle_gamma   90.00
#
_symmetry.space_group_name_H-M   'P 1'
#
loop_
_entity.id
_entity.type
_entity.pdbx_description
1 polymer ?
#
loop_
_entity_poly.entity_id
_entity_poly.type
_entity_poly.pdbx_seq_one_letter_code
_entity_poly.pdbx_strand_id
1 'polypeptide(L)'
;MTKQKTIFISADHGLSVVYFLQTDVLPTLLAGGVEVVLLTDDGLREQIERRFGQPGLAVEGLRFRQCREYFEKRDHSLQHWLHFLRWMGGSKR
;
A
#
# COMPACT_ATOMS: atom_id res chain seq x y z
N MET A 1 -15.94 2.64 -24.51
CA MET A 1 -14.83 3.15 -23.68
C MET A 1 -14.25 1.96 -22.93
N THR A 2 -12.98 1.64 -23.14
CA THR A 2 -12.28 0.61 -22.35
C THR A 2 -12.15 1.09 -20.91
N LYS A 3 -12.48 0.22 -19.94
CA LYS A 3 -12.36 0.55 -18.52
C LYS A 3 -10.90 0.81 -18.19
N GLN A 4 -10.58 2.00 -17.68
CA GLN A 4 -9.24 2.33 -17.24
C GLN A 4 -8.86 1.43 -16.06
N LYS A 5 -7.66 0.83 -16.13
CA LYS A 5 -7.17 -0.09 -15.09
C LYS A 5 -6.41 0.69 -14.04
N THR A 6 -6.57 0.30 -12.78
CA THR A 6 -5.89 0.91 -11.63
C THR A 6 -5.03 -0.15 -10.93
N ILE A 7 -3.77 0.17 -10.69
CA ILE A 7 -2.81 -0.68 -9.99
C ILE A 7 -2.61 -0.12 -8.58
N PHE A 8 -2.80 -0.99 -7.58
CA PHE A 8 -2.51 -0.66 -6.19
C PHE A 8 -1.13 -1.20 -5.82
N ILE A 9 -0.31 -0.34 -5.24
CA ILE A 9 1.05 -0.67 -4.84
C ILE A 9 1.16 -0.38 -3.36
N SER A 10 1.26 -1.43 -2.57
CA SER A 10 1.47 -1.33 -1.13
C SER A 10 2.95 -1.34 -0.84
N ALA A 11 3.47 -0.22 -0.32
CA ALA A 11 4.87 -0.03 0.01
C ALA A 11 4.96 0.66 1.38
N ASP A 12 5.12 -0.13 2.42
CA ASP A 12 5.12 0.28 3.83
C ASP A 12 6.52 0.61 4.38
N HIS A 13 7.57 0.26 3.64
CA HIS A 13 8.95 0.58 3.98
C HIS A 13 9.51 1.68 3.08
N GLY A 14 10.12 2.71 3.67
CA GLY A 14 10.60 3.89 2.93
C GLY A 14 11.52 3.59 1.75
N LEU A 15 12.35 2.54 1.84
CA LEU A 15 13.23 2.13 0.74
C LEU A 15 12.43 1.58 -0.45
N SER A 16 11.36 0.83 -0.20
CA SER A 16 10.51 0.25 -1.26
C SER A 16 9.74 1.32 -2.03
N VAL A 17 9.25 2.33 -1.33
CA VAL A 17 8.62 3.53 -1.91
C VAL A 17 9.61 4.27 -2.81
N VAL A 18 10.83 4.51 -2.32
CA VAL A 18 11.86 5.23 -3.06
C VAL A 18 12.25 4.47 -4.32
N TYR A 19 12.47 3.16 -4.25
CA TYR A 19 12.76 2.34 -5.43
C TYR A 19 11.64 2.42 -6.45
N PHE A 20 10.38 2.30 -6.04
CA PHE A 20 9.27 2.34 -6.97
C PHE A 20 9.14 3.70 -7.67
N LEU A 21 9.31 4.80 -6.92
CA LEU A 21 9.13 6.16 -7.41
C LEU A 21 10.33 6.71 -8.19
N GLN A 22 11.53 6.22 -7.92
CA GLN A 22 12.77 6.68 -8.57
C GLN A 22 13.23 5.78 -9.72
N THR A 23 12.53 4.68 -10.00
CA THR A 23 12.82 3.80 -11.15
C THR A 23 11.79 4.01 -12.27
N ASP A 24 12.06 3.39 -13.42
CA ASP A 24 11.19 3.48 -14.61
C ASP A 24 9.84 2.76 -14.47
N VAL A 25 9.57 2.10 -13.34
CA VAL A 25 8.33 1.35 -13.14
C VAL A 25 7.12 2.27 -13.19
N LEU A 26 7.10 3.33 -12.38
CA LEU A 26 5.98 4.27 -12.36
C LEU A 26 5.77 4.97 -13.72
N PRO A 27 6.79 5.57 -14.36
CA PRO A 27 6.64 6.14 -15.69
C PRO A 27 6.11 5.16 -16.73
N THR A 28 6.58 3.91 -16.73
CA THR A 28 6.15 2.87 -17.68
C THR A 28 4.67 2.52 -17.50
N LEU A 29 4.21 2.40 -16.24
CA LEU A 29 2.80 2.14 -15.95
C LEU A 29 1.92 3.29 -16.41
N LEU A 30 2.26 4.54 -16.05
CA LEU A 30 1.47 5.71 -16.44
C LEU A 30 1.44 5.89 -17.96
N ALA A 31 2.56 5.67 -18.65
CA ALA A 31 2.63 5.69 -20.11
C ALA A 31 1.76 4.60 -20.77
N GLY A 32 1.56 3.47 -20.09
CA GLY A 32 0.61 2.42 -20.48
C GLY A 32 -0.87 2.79 -20.28
N GLY A 33 -1.15 4.01 -19.78
CA GLY A 33 -2.51 4.52 -19.57
C GLY A 33 -3.21 3.96 -18.33
N VAL A 34 -2.49 3.30 -17.43
CA VAL A 34 -3.03 2.83 -16.15
C VAL A 34 -2.88 3.87 -15.06
N GLU A 35 -3.83 3.91 -14.14
CA GLU A 35 -3.70 4.69 -12.91
C GLU A 35 -2.97 3.89 -11.85
N VAL A 36 -2.22 4.59 -11.00
CA VAL A 36 -1.44 3.98 -9.91
C VAL A 36 -1.88 4.61 -8.59
N VAL A 37 -2.22 3.76 -7.62
CA VAL A 37 -2.47 4.15 -6.23
C VAL A 37 -1.36 3.59 -5.37
N LEU A 38 -0.50 4.46 -4.86
CA LEU A 38 0.57 4.12 -3.93
C LEU A 38 0.04 4.19 -2.49
N LEU A 39 -0.02 3.05 -1.82
CA LEU A 39 -0.35 2.94 -0.40
C LEU A 39 0.95 2.94 0.42
N THR A 40 1.13 3.92 1.29
CA THR A 40 2.33 4.11 2.12
C THR A 40 1.99 4.54 3.54
N ASP A 41 2.99 4.67 4.40
CA ASP A 41 2.79 5.24 5.74
C ASP A 41 2.17 6.65 5.66
N ASP A 42 1.19 6.91 6.51
CA ASP A 42 0.46 8.19 6.54
C ASP A 42 1.40 9.40 6.72
N GLY A 43 2.52 9.23 7.43
CA GLY A 43 3.52 10.28 7.63
C GLY A 43 4.34 10.61 6.38
N LEU A 44 4.40 9.71 5.40
CA LEU A 44 5.13 9.92 4.14
C LEU A 44 4.24 10.45 3.01
N ARG A 45 2.91 10.31 3.14
CA ARG A 45 1.95 10.66 2.08
C ARG A 45 2.17 12.05 1.50
N GLU A 46 2.16 13.08 2.34
CA GLU A 46 2.30 14.47 1.88
C GLU A 46 3.66 14.74 1.21
N GLN A 47 4.73 14.17 1.74
CA GLN A 47 6.07 14.37 1.20
C GLN A 47 6.20 13.73 -0.19
N ILE A 48 5.63 12.53 -0.36
CA ILE A 48 5.63 11.82 -1.63
C ILE A 48 4.77 12.58 -2.65
N GLU A 49 3.56 12.98 -2.27
CA GLU A 49 2.65 13.73 -3.13
C GLU A 49 3.31 15.03 -3.63
N ARG A 50 3.97 15.78 -2.73
CA ARG A 50 4.69 17.01 -3.11
C ARG A 50 5.86 16.76 -4.06
N ARG A 51 6.53 15.61 -3.95
CA ARG A 51 7.76 15.33 -4.72
C ARG A 51 7.49 14.61 -6.05
N PHE A 52 6.49 13.74 -6.09
CA PHE A 52 6.23 12.83 -7.21
C PHE A 52 4.81 12.95 -7.77
N GLY A 53 3.97 13.83 -7.22
CA GLY A 53 2.60 14.04 -7.66
C GLY A 53 2.54 14.38 -9.14
N GLN A 54 1.75 13.60 -9.88
CA GLN A 54 1.56 13.73 -11.32
C GLN A 54 0.24 13.08 -11.73
N PRO A 55 -0.35 13.46 -12.88
CA PRO A 55 -1.57 12.85 -13.37
C PRO A 55 -1.47 11.32 -13.47
N GLY A 56 -2.48 10.62 -12.96
CA GLY A 56 -2.53 9.17 -12.93
C GLY A 56 -1.82 8.52 -11.73
N LEU A 57 -1.14 9.28 -10.87
CA LEU A 57 -0.66 8.82 -9.56
C LEU A 57 -1.53 9.40 -8.44
N ALA A 58 -1.98 8.54 -7.54
CA ALA A 58 -2.55 8.93 -6.24
C ALA A 58 -1.74 8.31 -5.11
N VAL A 59 -1.50 9.07 -4.03
CA VAL A 59 -0.79 8.58 -2.85
C VAL A 59 -1.73 8.56 -1.65
N GLU A 60 -1.87 7.39 -1.05
CA GLU A 60 -2.81 7.12 0.04
C GLU A 60 -2.10 6.53 1.26
N GLY A 61 -2.66 6.79 2.44
CA GLY A 61 -2.16 6.27 3.71
C GLY A 61 -2.64 4.84 3.97
N LEU A 62 -1.76 4.00 4.52
CA LEU A 62 -2.08 2.64 4.97
C LEU A 62 -2.90 2.61 6.26
N ARG A 63 -3.02 3.75 6.96
CA ARG A 63 -3.85 3.92 8.15
C ARG A 63 -3.46 2.95 9.27
N PHE A 64 -2.16 2.72 9.44
CA PHE A 64 -1.66 1.73 10.41
C PHE A 64 -2.11 2.01 11.83
N ARG A 65 -2.24 3.29 12.21
CA ARG A 65 -2.79 3.68 13.51
C ARG A 65 -4.22 3.18 13.68
N GLN A 66 -5.09 3.40 12.69
CA GLN A 66 -6.47 2.96 12.72
C GLN A 66 -6.58 1.44 12.67
N CYS A 67 -5.73 0.77 11.88
CA CYS A 67 -5.62 -0.69 11.86
C CYS A 67 -5.25 -1.24 13.24
N ARG A 68 -4.30 -0.60 13.93
CA ARG A 68 -3.92 -0.96 15.31
C ARG A 68 -5.07 -0.74 16.29
N GLU A 69 -5.72 0.41 16.24
CA GLU A 69 -6.88 0.69 17.10
C GLU A 69 -8.01 -0.31 16.87
N TYR A 70 -8.27 -0.70 15.61
CA TYR A 70 -9.24 -1.73 15.28
C TYR A 70 -8.84 -3.10 15.84
N PHE A 71 -7.57 -3.48 15.70
CA PHE A 71 -7.02 -4.72 16.24
C PHE A 71 -7.13 -4.81 17.77
N GLU A 72 -6.95 -3.70 18.47
CA GLU A 72 -7.03 -3.63 19.93
C GLU A 72 -8.48 -3.58 20.44
N LYS A 73 -9.38 -2.86 19.74
CA LYS A 73 -10.74 -2.59 20.23
C LYS A 73 -11.79 -3.60 19.78
N ARG A 74 -11.57 -4.29 18.65
CA ARG A 74 -12.58 -5.19 18.07
C ARG A 74 -12.12 -6.64 18.13
N ASP A 75 -12.80 -7.49 18.90
CA ASP A 75 -12.56 -8.95 18.90
C ASP A 75 -11.06 -9.33 18.97
N HIS A 76 -10.30 -8.63 19.83
CA HIS A 76 -8.84 -8.69 19.85
C HIS A 76 -8.29 -10.12 19.93
N SER A 77 -8.86 -10.95 20.82
CA SER A 77 -8.45 -12.34 20.97
C SER A 77 -8.64 -13.15 19.68
N LEU A 78 -9.75 -12.95 18.96
CA LEU A 78 -9.99 -13.62 17.68
C LEU A 78 -8.98 -13.14 16.63
N GLN A 79 -8.78 -11.83 16.51
CA GLN A 79 -7.79 -11.28 15.56
C GLN A 79 -6.37 -11.77 15.87
N HIS A 80 -6.01 -11.86 17.15
CA HIS A 80 -4.72 -12.37 17.61
C HIS A 80 -4.53 -13.85 17.24
N TRP A 81 -5.51 -14.71 17.56
CA TRP A 81 -5.42 -16.13 17.22
C TRP A 81 -5.44 -16.38 15.72
N LEU A 82 -6.24 -15.63 14.95
CA LEU A 82 -6.20 -15.70 13.48
C LEU A 82 -4.85 -15.27 12.92
N HIS A 83 -4.26 -14.18 13.44
CA HIS A 83 -2.93 -13.73 13.03
C HIS A 83 -1.86 -14.79 13.36
N PHE A 84 -1.91 -15.34 14.58
CA PHE A 84 -1.03 -16.41 15.02
C PHE A 84 -1.17 -17.64 14.11
N LEU A 85 -2.39 -18.08 13.81
CA LEU A 85 -2.64 -19.22 12.92
C LEU A 85 -2.23 -18.95 11.48
N ARG A 86 -2.32 -17.71 10.96
CA ARG A 86 -1.80 -17.37 9.62
C ARG A 86 -0.27 -17.43 9.58
N TRP A 87 0.37 -17.02 10.67
CA TRP A 87 1.83 -17.02 10.77
C TRP A 87 2.40 -18.42 11.03
N MET A 88 1.70 -19.21 11.84
CA MET A 88 2.12 -20.54 12.30
C MET A 88 1.51 -21.70 11.50
N GLY A 89 0.35 -21.48 10.86
CA GLY A 89 -0.42 -22.47 10.14
C GLY A 89 -0.32 -22.27 8.62
N GLY A 90 -0.22 -23.32 7.82
CA GLY A 90 0.03 -24.71 8.13
C GLY A 90 0.59 -25.31 6.86
N SER A 91 1.84 -25.72 6.90
CA SER A 91 2.47 -26.42 5.78
C SER A 91 1.59 -27.60 5.38
N LYS A 92 1.15 -27.62 4.11
CA LYS A 92 0.68 -28.83 3.42
C LYS A 92 1.85 -29.59 2.75
N ARG A 93 3.09 -29.36 3.17
CA ARG A 93 4.16 -30.35 2.99
C ARG A 93 4.10 -31.34 4.12
#